data_AF-A0A286EWA1-F1
#
_entry.id   AF-A0A286EWA1-F1
#
_cell.length_a   1.000
_cell.length_b   1.000
_cell.length_c   1.000
_cell.angle_alpha   90.00
_cell.angle_beta   90.00
_cell.angle_gamma   90.00
#
_symmetry.space_group_name_H-M   'P 1'
#
loop_
_entity.id
_entity.type
_entity.pdbx_description
1 polymer ?
#
loop_
_entity_poly.entity_id
_entity_poly.type
_entity_poly.pdbx_seq_one_letter_code
_entity_poly.pdbx_strand_id
1 'polypeptide(L)'
;MGARRRRVLIIVQNLPVPLDRRVWLECQALRDVGIGVSVICPKGPGDPFIQEIDGVRIYKYRRHRPPPACWATCTSSSTAGW
;
A
#
# COMPACT_ATOMS: atom_id res chain seq x y z
N MET A 1 -23.68 -23.40 -15.87
CA MET A 1 -23.57 -22.54 -14.67
C MET A 1 -22.10 -22.33 -14.35
N GLY A 2 -21.55 -21.16 -14.67
CA GLY A 2 -20.16 -20.86 -14.38
C GLY A 2 -19.95 -20.80 -12.87
N ALA A 3 -19.17 -21.72 -12.33
CA ALA A 3 -18.80 -21.70 -10.91
C ALA A 3 -18.23 -20.31 -10.58
N ARG A 4 -18.80 -19.63 -9.57
CA ARG A 4 -18.36 -18.31 -9.15
C ARG A 4 -16.91 -18.42 -8.70
N ARG A 5 -15.97 -18.00 -9.56
CA ARG A 5 -14.54 -18.01 -9.25
C ARG A 5 -14.34 -17.27 -7.94
N ARG A 6 -13.81 -17.96 -6.93
CA ARG A 6 -13.52 -17.39 -5.62
C ARG A 6 -12.53 -16.24 -5.82
N ARG A 7 -12.79 -15.11 -5.17
CA ARG A 7 -11.93 -13.93 -5.22
C ARG A 7 -11.69 -13.41 -3.82
N VAL A 8 -10.46 -12.97 -3.56
CA VAL A 8 -10.03 -12.44 -2.26
C VAL A 8 -9.43 -11.05 -2.48
N LEU A 9 -9.79 -10.12 -1.59
CA LEU A 9 -9.23 -8.78 -1.52
C LEU A 9 -8.42 -8.65 -0.23
N ILE A 10 -7.14 -8.31 -0.35
CA ILE A 10 -6.24 -8.10 0.78
C ILE A 10 -5.91 -6.61 0.86
N ILE A 11 -6.03 -6.01 2.05
CA ILE A 11 -5.75 -4.59 2.27
C ILE A 11 -4.54 -4.49 3.20
N VAL A 12 -3.48 -3.85 2.73
CA VAL A 12 -2.23 -3.66 3.44
C VAL A 12 -2.00 -2.17 3.64
N GLN A 13 -1.76 -1.75 4.87
CA GLN A 13 -1.37 -0.38 5.18
C GLN A 13 0.10 -0.26 5.61
N ASN A 14 0.77 -1.39 5.84
CA ASN A 14 2.11 -1.42 6.41
C ASN A 14 3.16 -0.99 5.38
N LEU A 15 3.38 -1.83 4.37
CA LEU A 15 4.44 -1.70 3.36
C LEU A 15 3.87 -1.84 1.94
N PRO A 16 4.57 -1.30 0.92
CA PRO A 16 4.24 -1.56 -0.47
C PRO A 16 4.42 -3.05 -0.78
N VAL A 17 3.52 -3.62 -1.58
CA VAL A 17 3.64 -5.00 -2.09
C VAL A 17 4.33 -4.93 -3.45
N PRO A 18 5.34 -5.77 -3.75
CA PRO A 18 5.72 -7.05 -3.09
C PRO A 18 6.81 -6.98 -2.01
N LEU A 19 7.19 -5.78 -1.52
CA LEU A 19 8.21 -5.65 -0.47
C LEU A 19 7.78 -6.33 0.84
N ASP A 20 6.47 -6.32 1.13
CA ASP A 20 5.89 -7.12 2.21
C ASP A 20 5.83 -8.61 1.81
N ARG A 21 6.92 -9.33 2.11
CA ARG A 21 7.05 -10.77 1.78
C ARG A 21 5.98 -11.64 2.44
N ARG A 22 5.45 -11.24 3.62
CA ARG A 22 4.45 -12.05 4.33
C ARG A 22 3.15 -12.08 3.55
N VAL A 23 2.65 -10.90 3.21
CA VAL A 23 1.43 -10.77 2.40
C VAL A 23 1.63 -11.35 1.00
N TRP A 24 2.83 -11.19 0.43
CA TRP A 24 3.13 -11.73 -0.89
C TRP A 24 3.03 -13.26 -0.95
N LEU A 25 3.56 -13.97 0.05
CA LEU A 25 3.46 -15.43 0.13
C LEU A 25 2.00 -15.90 0.28
N GLU A 26 1.19 -15.19 1.07
CA GLU A 26 -0.25 -15.48 1.19
C GLU A 26 -0.98 -15.30 -0.14
N CYS A 27 -0.63 -14.25 -0.90
CA CYS A 27 -1.19 -14.01 -2.23
C CYS A 27 -0.82 -15.13 -3.21
N GLN A 28 0.44 -15.58 -3.19
CA GLN A 28 0.91 -16.69 -4.04
C GLN A 28 0.19 -17.99 -3.68
N ALA A 29 0.06 -18.32 -2.39
CA ALA A 29 -0.64 -19.51 -1.95
C ALA A 29 -2.12 -19.52 -2.39
N LEU A 30 -2.83 -18.39 -2.28
CA LEU A 30 -4.22 -18.28 -2.75
C LEU A 30 -4.32 -18.40 -4.27
N ARG A 31 -3.37 -17.79 -5.00
CA ARG A 31 -3.30 -17.88 -6.46
C ARG A 31 -3.09 -19.31 -6.92
N ASP A 32 -2.21 -20.06 -6.27
CA ASP A 32 -1.88 -21.44 -6.65
C ASP A 32 -3.07 -22.40 -6.47
N VAL A 33 -4.02 -22.05 -5.60
CA VAL A 33 -5.32 -22.73 -5.44
C VAL A 33 -6.35 -22.29 -6.52
N GLY A 34 -5.98 -21.39 -7.42
CA GLY A 34 -6.82 -20.88 -8.50
C GLY A 34 -7.81 -19.78 -8.07
N ILE A 35 -7.56 -19.13 -6.93
CA ILE A 35 -8.37 -18.04 -6.42
C ILE A 35 -7.87 -16.73 -7.03
N GLY A 36 -8.78 -15.87 -7.49
CA GLY A 36 -8.40 -14.54 -7.98
C GLY A 36 -8.04 -13.60 -6.82
N VAL A 37 -6.81 -13.10 -6.78
CA VAL A 37 -6.34 -12.24 -5.69
C VAL A 37 -6.21 -10.79 -6.14
N SER A 38 -6.65 -9.86 -5.29
CA SER A 38 -6.43 -8.43 -5.44
C SER A 38 -5.87 -7.84 -4.14
N VAL A 39 -4.91 -6.94 -4.25
CA VAL A 39 -4.20 -6.35 -3.11
C VAL A 39 -4.29 -4.84 -3.19
N ILE A 40 -4.63 -4.17 -2.10
CA ILE A 40 -4.56 -2.72 -1.96
C ILE A 40 -3.41 -2.39 -1.02
N CYS A 41 -2.44 -1.59 -1.45
CA CYS A 41 -1.26 -1.24 -0.65
C CYS A 41 -0.84 0.22 -0.82
N PRO A 42 -0.07 0.79 0.12
CA PRO A 42 0.47 2.14 -0.07
C PRO A 42 1.44 2.17 -1.25
N LYS A 43 1.39 3.25 -2.03
CA LYS A 43 2.26 3.50 -3.18
C LYS A 43 3.68 3.88 -2.74
N GLY A 44 4.68 3.21 -3.29
CA GLY A 44 6.09 3.59 -3.18
C GLY A 44 6.44 4.80 -4.08
N PRO A 45 7.61 5.44 -3.86
CA PRO A 45 8.09 6.51 -4.73
C PRO A 45 8.27 6.00 -6.18
N GLY A 46 7.66 6.66 -7.16
CA GLY A 46 7.81 6.31 -8.58
C GLY A 46 7.00 5.10 -9.07
N ASP A 47 6.29 4.39 -8.19
CA ASP A 47 5.50 3.21 -8.57
C ASP A 47 4.22 3.55 -9.37
N PRO A 48 3.76 2.67 -10.28
CA PRO A 48 2.45 2.82 -10.93
C PRO A 48 1.30 2.67 -9.93
N PHE A 49 0.13 3.24 -10.23
CA PHE A 49 -1.05 3.13 -9.35
C PHE A 49 -1.71 1.75 -9.42
N ILE A 50 -1.58 1.05 -10.54
CA ILE A 50 -2.12 -0.29 -10.74
C ILE A 50 -1.00 -1.12 -11.37
N GLN A 51 -0.78 -2.31 -10.84
CA GLN A 51 0.21 -3.25 -11.32
C GLN A 51 -0.34 -4.66 -11.20
N GLU A 52 -0.06 -5.52 -12.18
CA GLU A 52 -0.35 -6.95 -12.07
C GLU A 52 0.98 -7.70 -12.00
N ILE A 53 1.17 -8.50 -10.95
CA ILE A 53 2.37 -9.32 -10.75
C ILE A 53 1.90 -10.74 -10.51
N ASP A 54 2.43 -11.71 -11.26
CA ASP A 54 2.10 -13.13 -11.09
C ASP A 54 0.60 -13.44 -11.15
N GLY A 55 -0.20 -12.65 -11.87
CA GLY A 55 -1.66 -12.78 -11.92
C GLY A 55 -2.41 -12.22 -10.69
N VAL A 56 -1.71 -11.56 -9.78
CA VAL A 56 -2.25 -10.83 -8.63
C VAL A 56 -2.37 -9.35 -9.00
N ARG A 57 -3.57 -8.78 -8.85
CA ARG A 57 -3.81 -7.35 -9.13
C ARG A 57 -3.49 -6.49 -7.91
N ILE A 58 -2.58 -5.55 -8.08
CA ILE A 58 -2.09 -4.67 -7.03
C ILE A 58 -2.55 -3.24 -7.31
N TYR A 59 -3.29 -2.68 -6.37
CA TYR A 59 -3.81 -1.32 -6.37
C TYR A 59 -3.04 -0.51 -5.34
N LYS A 60 -2.29 0.48 -5.81
CA LYS A 60 -1.42 1.30 -4.97
C LYS A 60 -2.06 2.66 -4.69
N TYR A 61 -2.29 3.01 -3.42
CA TYR A 61 -2.88 4.30 -3.02
C TYR A 61 -1.82 5.29 -2.51
N ARG A 62 -2.01 6.59 -2.75
CA ARG A 62 -1.08 7.61 -2.27
C ARG A 62 -1.22 7.75 -0.75
N ARG A 63 -0.13 7.59 -0.01
CA ARG A 63 -0.14 7.91 1.43
C ARG A 63 -0.44 9.39 1.61
N HIS A 64 -1.31 9.70 2.56
CA HIS A 64 -1.58 11.08 2.95
C HIS A 64 -0.30 11.68 3.55
N ARG A 65 0.31 12.62 2.84
CA ARG A 65 1.37 13.47 3.38
C ARG A 65 0.68 14.67 4.02
N PRO A 66 0.73 14.84 5.35
CA PRO A 66 0.22 16.05 5.97
C PRO A 66 0.99 17.27 5.43
N PRO A 67 0.33 18.42 5.27
CA PRO A 67 1.05 19.66 4.97
C PRO A 67 2.12 19.90 6.05
N PRO A 68 3.25 20.57 5.73
CA PRO A 68 4.19 20.98 6.75
C PRO A 68 3.43 21.79 7.80
N ALA A 69 3.41 21.30 9.03
CA ALA A 69 2.66 21.92 10.09
C ALA A 69 3.30 23.27 10.43
N CYS A 70 2.47 24.31 10.58
CA CYS A 70 2.90 25.67 10.91
C CYS A 70 3.70 25.78 12.23
N TRP A 71 3.67 24.76 13.10
CA TRP A 71 4.49 24.73 14.31
C TRP A 71 6.00 24.64 14.02
N ALA A 72 6.40 24.10 12.86
CA ALA A 72 7.81 23.99 12.48
C ALA A 72 8.47 25.37 12.21
N THR A 73 7.67 26.42 11.97
CA THR A 73 8.15 27.80 11.78
C THR A 73 8.22 28.61 13.07
N CYS A 74 7.67 28.14 14.19
CA CYS A 74 7.68 28.91 15.45
C CYS A 74 8.93 28.71 16.32
N THR A 75 9.87 27.82 15.97
CA THR A 75 11.06 27.56 16.82
C THR A 75 12.22 28.55 16.58
N SER A 76 12.07 29.53 15.69
CA SER A 76 13.16 30.49 15.38
C SER A 76 13.03 31.86 16.05
N SER A 77 11.94 32.15 16.76
CA SER A 77 11.71 33.49 17.30
C SER A 77 11.64 33.48 18.82
N SER A 78 12.78 33.78 19.44
CA SER A 78 12.94 34.50 20.71
C SER A 78 13.77 33.76 21.76
N THR A 79 15.08 33.68 21.51
CA THR A 79 16.08 33.97 22.54
C THR A 79 16.31 35.48 22.53
N ALA A 80 15.32 36.26 22.96
CA ALA A 80 15.50 37.66 23.30
C ALA A 80 15.07 37.80 24.76
N GLY A 81 16.00 38.28 25.58
CA GLY A 81 15.99 38.16 27.03
C GLY A 81 14.80 38.80 27.73
N TRP A 82 14.49 38.20 28.89
CA TRP A 82 14.09 38.86 30.11
C TRP A 82 14.94 38.27 31.23
#